data_AF-A0A316ZAU4-F1
#
_entry.id   AF-A0A316ZAU4-F1
#
_cell.length_a   1.000
_cell.length_b   1.000
_cell.length_c   1.000
_cell.angle_alpha   90.00
_cell.angle_beta   90.00
_cell.angle_gamma   90.00
#
_symmetry.space_group_name_H-M   'P 1'
#
loop_
_entity.id
_entity.type
_entity.pdbx_description
1 polymer ?
#
loop_
_entity_poly.entity_id
_entity_poly.type
_entity_poly.pdbx_seq_one_letter_code
_entity_poly.pdbx_strand_id
1 'polypeptide(L)'
;VGAHVSMAGGIESAIENAKSIGANGERVAIKLRPKMAWASKPIPQANVDEFKRRVLAEGYTSKVMPHGCYLTNLGNPDEDKRAKSMGAFIDDLERCALLGIDLFNFHPGSSVGNCTTEEACGTIADCINQAHKQVKGCPTILLENMAGAGNIIGGRFSDLGLIIKLVKDKSKVGVCLDTCHAFAAGYDLRTEAAFEETMAEFEREIGFGYLKALGSHKDRHANIGLGELGLWPFFKVMNDKRFSLMPIVLETPGYWNREVPALYALQGRRNDPADWQETRRLVEEVRVLREQAEKAREAEKQKAKAEKAEKGGKEKGKQAKGKGKVKKAESDGDSGSDSSSSDDGEEYRVKTISKKAAAKQSAPAKKASAKKTPAKAAAKPAPKRKSTAASGSSSKRKKREPAHSDDD
;
A
#
# COMPACT_ATOMS: atom_id res chain seq x y z
N VAL A 1 -7.82 -7.38 -0.05
CA VAL A 1 -6.35 -7.23 -0.11
C VAL A 1 -5.96 -6.38 -1.32
N GLY A 2 -5.12 -5.36 -1.12
CA GLY A 2 -4.52 -4.61 -2.22
C GLY A 2 -3.05 -4.28 -1.97
N ALA A 3 -2.55 -3.19 -2.57
CA ALA A 3 -1.15 -2.83 -2.48
C ALA A 3 -0.92 -1.31 -2.51
N HIS A 4 0.31 -0.90 -2.26
CA HIS A 4 0.75 0.48 -2.40
C HIS A 4 0.98 0.84 -3.88
N VAL A 5 -0.07 1.26 -4.58
CA VAL A 5 -0.03 1.52 -6.02
C VAL A 5 0.55 2.88 -6.38
N SER A 6 1.10 2.97 -7.59
CA SER A 6 1.59 4.23 -8.15
C SER A 6 0.45 5.16 -8.56
N MET A 7 0.71 6.46 -8.47
CA MET A 7 -0.12 7.54 -9.04
C MET A 7 0.60 8.29 -10.16
N ALA A 8 1.60 7.67 -10.80
CA ALA A 8 2.29 8.28 -11.93
C ALA A 8 1.28 8.64 -13.04
N GLY A 9 1.40 9.86 -13.55
CA GLY A 9 0.47 10.43 -14.52
C GLY A 9 -0.78 11.09 -13.92
N GLY A 10 -1.04 10.94 -12.61
CA GLY A 10 -2.18 11.56 -11.93
C GLY A 10 -2.71 10.71 -10.78
N ILE A 11 -3.32 11.36 -9.77
CA ILE A 11 -3.90 10.70 -8.60
C ILE A 11 -5.02 9.71 -8.99
N GLU A 12 -5.79 10.05 -10.01
CA GLU A 12 -6.86 9.25 -10.59
C GLU A 12 -6.39 7.91 -11.17
N SER A 13 -5.14 7.86 -11.65
CA SER A 13 -4.52 6.65 -12.21
C SER A 13 -4.31 5.57 -11.15
N ALA A 14 -4.24 5.93 -9.86
CA ALA A 14 -4.08 4.98 -8.77
C ALA A 14 -5.19 3.90 -8.77
N ILE A 15 -6.43 4.29 -9.12
CA ILE A 15 -7.56 3.36 -9.17
C ILE A 15 -7.43 2.36 -10.33
N GLU A 16 -6.94 2.78 -11.49
CA GLU A 16 -6.68 1.86 -12.61
C GLU A 16 -5.55 0.89 -12.27
N ASN A 17 -4.48 1.41 -11.64
CA ASN A 17 -3.34 0.60 -11.22
C ASN A 17 -3.76 -0.44 -10.17
N ALA A 18 -4.63 -0.07 -9.22
CA ALA A 18 -5.24 -0.98 -8.26
C ALA A 18 -5.98 -2.15 -8.93
N LYS A 19 -6.80 -1.85 -9.93
CA LYS A 19 -7.53 -2.88 -10.68
C LYS A 19 -6.58 -3.81 -11.43
N SER A 20 -5.51 -3.28 -12.01
CA SER A 20 -4.56 -4.06 -12.81
C SER A 20 -3.83 -5.15 -12.01
N ILE A 21 -3.72 -5.00 -10.69
CA ILE A 21 -3.10 -5.98 -9.79
C ILE A 21 -4.10 -6.94 -9.13
N GLY A 22 -5.38 -6.87 -9.51
CA GLY A 22 -6.44 -7.72 -8.96
C GLY A 22 -7.04 -7.21 -7.64
N ALA A 23 -6.69 -6.00 -7.20
CA ALA A 23 -7.23 -5.38 -5.98
C ALA A 23 -8.59 -4.72 -6.24
N ASN A 24 -9.51 -5.40 -6.94
CA ASN A 24 -10.77 -4.84 -7.44
C ASN A 24 -11.73 -4.51 -6.29
N GLY A 25 -11.92 -3.21 -6.01
CA GLY A 25 -12.74 -2.77 -4.89
C GLY A 25 -12.15 -3.14 -3.52
N GLU A 26 -10.84 -3.33 -3.44
CA GLU A 26 -10.11 -3.61 -2.21
C GLU A 26 -9.33 -2.38 -1.73
N ARG A 27 -8.77 -2.42 -0.51
CA ARG A 27 -7.98 -1.28 -0.01
C ARG A 27 -6.68 -1.10 -0.75
N VAL A 28 -6.32 0.15 -1.02
CA VAL A 28 -5.05 0.53 -1.65
C VAL A 28 -4.36 1.65 -0.90
N ALA A 29 -3.04 1.57 -0.83
CA ALA A 29 -2.23 2.68 -0.37
C ALA A 29 -1.66 3.45 -1.55
N ILE A 30 -1.44 4.74 -1.31
CA ILE A 30 -0.89 5.67 -2.29
C ILE A 30 0.05 6.66 -1.59
N LYS A 31 0.96 7.28 -2.34
CA LYS A 31 1.84 8.34 -1.84
C LYS A 31 1.38 9.68 -2.38
N LEU A 32 0.74 10.51 -1.55
CA LEU A 32 0.27 11.85 -1.98
C LEU A 32 1.41 12.79 -2.40
N ARG A 33 2.65 12.45 -2.03
CA ARG A 33 3.85 13.19 -2.37
C ARG A 33 5.02 12.29 -2.76
N PRO A 34 5.99 12.80 -3.56
CA PRO A 34 7.26 12.13 -3.78
C PRO A 34 8.02 11.88 -2.46
N LYS A 35 8.75 10.77 -2.39
CA LYS A 35 9.39 10.28 -1.15
C LYS A 35 10.39 11.23 -0.49
N MET A 36 11.00 12.14 -1.25
CA MET A 36 12.11 13.00 -0.80
C MET A 36 11.80 14.50 -1.01
N ALA A 37 10.52 14.89 -0.96
CA ALA A 37 10.10 16.27 -1.17
C ALA A 37 9.19 16.76 -0.04
N TRP A 38 9.50 17.94 0.50
CA TRP A 38 8.68 18.63 1.50
C TRP A 38 7.41 19.23 0.91
N ALA A 39 7.49 19.74 -0.32
CA ALA A 39 6.39 20.40 -1.01
C ALA A 39 5.91 19.57 -2.21
N SER A 40 4.61 19.58 -2.45
CA SER A 40 3.99 19.00 -3.64
C SER A 40 3.13 20.05 -4.34
N LYS A 41 3.08 19.99 -5.68
CA LYS A 41 2.18 20.87 -6.44
C LYS A 41 0.73 20.67 -6.00
N PRO A 42 -0.11 21.72 -6.04
CA PRO A 42 -1.55 21.57 -5.84
C PRO A 42 -2.12 20.52 -6.79
N ILE A 43 -3.09 19.73 -6.32
CA ILE A 43 -3.79 18.76 -7.16
C ILE A 43 -4.80 19.53 -8.01
N PRO A 44 -4.74 19.46 -9.35
CA PRO A 44 -5.71 20.16 -10.19
C PRO A 44 -7.14 19.67 -9.91
N GLN A 45 -8.12 20.57 -9.92
CA GLN A 45 -9.51 20.22 -9.60
C GLN A 45 -10.06 19.10 -10.49
N ALA A 46 -9.73 19.09 -11.78
CA ALA A 46 -10.12 18.04 -12.70
C ALA A 46 -9.64 16.64 -12.26
N ASN A 47 -8.42 16.54 -11.71
CA ASN A 47 -7.88 15.29 -11.18
C ASN A 47 -8.58 14.87 -9.88
N VAL A 48 -8.96 15.82 -9.02
CA VAL A 48 -9.75 15.57 -7.80
C VAL A 48 -11.12 15.00 -8.16
N ASP A 49 -11.82 15.62 -9.11
CA ASP A 49 -13.15 15.21 -9.53
C ASP A 49 -13.12 13.82 -10.19
N GLU A 50 -12.13 13.59 -11.05
CA GLU A 50 -11.94 12.30 -11.71
C GLU A 50 -11.56 11.19 -10.73
N PHE A 51 -10.70 11.48 -9.75
CA PHE A 51 -10.38 10.55 -8.67
C PHE A 51 -11.63 10.15 -7.89
N LYS A 52 -12.42 11.12 -7.43
CA LYS A 52 -13.67 10.86 -6.68
C LYS A 52 -14.67 10.06 -7.51
N ARG A 53 -14.82 10.39 -8.80
CA ARG A 53 -15.68 9.66 -9.73
C ARG A 53 -15.26 8.19 -9.85
N ARG A 54 -13.97 7.93 -10.03
CA ARG A 54 -13.43 6.56 -10.13
C ARG A 54 -13.55 5.80 -8.82
N VAL A 55 -13.25 6.43 -7.70
CA VAL A 55 -13.40 5.84 -6.36
C VAL A 55 -14.83 5.33 -6.17
N LEU A 56 -15.83 6.15 -6.52
CA LEU A 56 -17.23 5.75 -6.41
C LEU A 56 -17.60 4.66 -7.43
N ALA A 57 -17.28 4.87 -8.70
CA ALA A 57 -17.68 3.96 -9.79
C ALA A 57 -17.08 2.55 -9.67
N GLU A 58 -15.88 2.46 -9.10
CA GLU A 58 -15.10 1.22 -9.02
C GLU A 58 -15.15 0.60 -7.61
N GLY A 59 -15.94 1.16 -6.69
CA GLY A 59 -16.18 0.59 -5.37
C GLY A 59 -15.03 0.74 -4.37
N TYR A 60 -14.24 1.81 -4.47
CA TYR A 60 -13.13 2.15 -3.56
C TYR A 60 -13.51 3.16 -2.46
N THR A 61 -14.80 3.48 -2.27
CA THR A 61 -15.25 4.38 -1.20
C THR A 61 -14.72 3.94 0.16
N SER A 62 -14.03 4.84 0.86
CA SER A 62 -13.35 4.57 2.12
C SER A 62 -12.30 3.45 2.05
N LYS A 63 -11.75 3.15 0.87
CA LYS A 63 -10.74 2.09 0.67
C LYS A 63 -9.34 2.60 0.29
N VAL A 64 -9.18 3.90 0.07
CA VAL A 64 -7.88 4.51 -0.20
C VAL A 64 -7.26 4.96 1.13
N MET A 65 -5.99 4.61 1.35
CA MET A 65 -5.25 4.94 2.57
C MET A 65 -3.85 5.45 2.20
N PRO A 66 -3.66 6.76 2.05
CA PRO A 66 -2.36 7.30 1.77
C PRO A 66 -1.35 7.02 2.87
N HIS A 67 -0.10 6.87 2.47
CA HIS A 67 1.05 6.82 3.37
C HIS A 67 1.79 8.16 3.30
N GLY A 68 2.03 8.76 4.47
CA GLY A 68 2.80 9.99 4.65
C GLY A 68 4.26 9.84 4.21
N CYS A 69 4.93 10.96 4.01
CA CYS A 69 6.33 10.97 3.59
C CYS A 69 7.29 10.57 4.71
N TYR A 70 8.34 9.82 4.35
CA TYR A 70 9.38 9.37 5.27
C TYR A 70 10.19 10.50 5.90
N LEU A 71 10.18 11.70 5.30
CA LEU A 71 10.87 12.87 5.87
C LEU A 71 10.14 13.42 7.10
N THR A 72 8.86 13.13 7.26
CA THR A 72 8.06 13.62 8.39
C THR A 72 8.52 12.94 9.68
N ASN A 73 8.99 13.75 10.63
CA ASN A 73 9.29 13.30 11.99
C ASN A 73 8.62 14.23 13.00
N LEU A 74 7.43 13.84 13.47
CA LEU A 74 6.69 14.62 14.47
C LEU A 74 7.29 14.50 15.88
N GLY A 75 8.07 13.45 16.15
CA GLY A 75 8.78 13.24 17.42
C GLY A 75 10.12 13.96 17.54
N ASN A 76 10.50 14.77 16.54
CA ASN A 76 11.78 15.48 16.57
C ASN A 76 11.76 16.57 17.65
N PRO A 77 12.71 16.60 18.61
CA PRO A 77 12.77 17.65 19.63
C PRO A 77 13.17 19.02 19.06
N ASP A 78 13.86 19.06 17.92
CA ASP A 78 14.21 20.28 17.19
C ASP A 78 12.95 20.94 16.60
N GLU A 79 12.63 22.14 17.08
CA GLU A 79 11.37 22.83 16.74
C GLU A 79 11.27 23.18 15.25
N ASP A 80 12.36 23.59 14.61
CA ASP A 80 12.37 23.96 13.19
C ASP A 80 12.17 22.75 12.29
N LYS A 81 12.82 21.62 12.62
CA LYS A 81 12.63 20.35 11.89
C LYS A 81 11.22 19.80 12.11
N ARG A 82 10.70 19.93 13.33
CA ARG A 82 9.33 19.54 13.66
C ARG A 82 8.32 20.42 12.94
N ALA A 83 8.53 21.73 12.86
CA ALA A 83 7.66 22.65 12.13
C ALA A 83 7.58 22.32 10.63
N LYS A 84 8.72 21.95 10.00
CA LYS A 84 8.73 21.46 8.61
C LYS A 84 7.93 20.16 8.45
N SER A 85 8.11 19.23 9.38
CA SER A 85 7.35 17.96 9.41
C SER A 85 5.85 18.22 9.58
N MET A 86 5.49 19.14 10.48
CA MET A 86 4.11 19.52 10.76
C MET A 86 3.47 20.18 9.53
N GLY A 87 4.17 21.07 8.83
CA GLY A 87 3.67 21.68 7.59
C GLY A 87 3.38 20.64 6.50
N ALA A 88 4.28 19.67 6.31
CA ALA A 88 4.05 18.58 5.37
C ALA A 88 2.90 17.65 5.79
N PHE A 89 2.80 17.36 7.09
CA PHE A 89 1.74 16.53 7.66
C PHE A 89 0.36 17.17 7.48
N ILE A 90 0.23 18.47 7.77
CA ILE A 90 -1.03 19.21 7.56
C ILE A 90 -1.42 19.23 6.08
N ASP A 91 -0.49 19.54 5.17
CA ASP A 91 -0.77 19.53 3.73
C ASP A 91 -1.21 18.13 3.22
N ASP A 92 -0.65 17.04 3.75
CA ASP A 92 -1.11 15.69 3.45
C ASP A 92 -2.55 15.42 3.92
N LEU A 93 -2.88 15.85 5.14
CA LEU A 93 -4.22 15.69 5.71
C LEU A 93 -5.26 16.53 4.97
N GLU A 94 -4.90 17.76 4.57
CA GLU A 94 -5.75 18.63 3.75
C GLU A 94 -5.99 18.03 2.36
N ARG A 95 -4.97 17.41 1.75
CA ARG A 95 -5.12 16.66 0.50
C ARG A 95 -6.06 15.46 0.67
N CYS A 96 -5.96 14.74 1.78
CA CYS A 96 -6.90 13.65 2.08
C CYS A 96 -8.33 14.18 2.16
N ALA A 97 -8.56 15.27 2.91
CA ALA A 97 -9.87 15.90 3.02
C ALA A 97 -10.40 16.39 1.66
N LEU A 98 -9.55 17.02 0.84
CA LEU A 98 -9.88 17.45 -0.52
C LEU A 98 -10.32 16.27 -1.39
N LEU A 99 -9.63 15.13 -1.30
CA LEU A 99 -9.91 13.92 -2.06
C LEU A 99 -11.09 13.10 -1.49
N GLY A 100 -11.58 13.42 -0.29
CA GLY A 100 -12.60 12.63 0.41
C GLY A 100 -12.07 11.29 0.93
N ILE A 101 -10.81 11.27 1.36
CA ILE A 101 -10.13 10.10 1.91
C ILE A 101 -10.27 10.11 3.43
N ASP A 102 -10.69 8.98 4.01
CA ASP A 102 -11.03 8.89 5.43
C ASP A 102 -9.87 8.45 6.34
N LEU A 103 -8.81 7.86 5.79
CA LEU A 103 -7.66 7.37 6.55
C LEU A 103 -6.35 7.97 6.04
N PHE A 104 -5.42 8.27 6.95
CA PHE A 104 -4.07 8.69 6.60
C PHE A 104 -3.06 7.95 7.48
N ASN A 105 -2.17 7.18 6.87
CA ASN A 105 -1.17 6.39 7.58
C ASN A 105 0.18 7.08 7.60
N PHE A 106 0.90 7.03 8.72
CA PHE A 106 2.24 7.59 8.81
C PHE A 106 3.10 6.91 9.88
N HIS A 107 4.42 7.10 9.73
CA HIS A 107 5.41 6.71 10.72
C HIS A 107 5.48 7.76 11.83
N PRO A 108 5.30 7.42 13.12
CA PRO A 108 5.23 8.40 14.21
C PRO A 108 6.43 9.35 14.27
N GLY A 109 7.64 8.82 14.10
CA GLY A 109 8.88 9.58 14.04
C GLY A 109 10.02 8.96 14.85
N SER A 110 10.95 9.81 15.27
CA SER A 110 12.13 9.45 16.05
C SER A 110 12.53 10.58 16.99
N SER A 111 12.96 10.24 18.21
CA SER A 111 13.55 11.21 19.15
C SER A 111 14.92 11.72 18.71
N VAL A 112 15.51 11.10 17.67
CA VAL A 112 16.89 11.29 17.18
C VAL A 112 17.97 11.20 18.27
N GLY A 113 17.64 10.62 19.42
CA GLY A 113 18.53 10.47 20.57
C GLY A 113 18.64 11.73 21.45
N ASN A 114 17.83 12.76 21.17
CA ASN A 114 17.93 14.07 21.81
C ASN A 114 16.77 14.35 22.81
N CYS A 115 15.86 13.39 22.99
CA CYS A 115 14.85 13.40 24.06
C CYS A 115 14.45 11.96 24.42
N THR A 116 13.72 11.81 25.52
CA THR A 116 13.16 10.52 25.94
C THR A 116 12.05 10.06 24.99
N THR A 117 11.77 8.76 24.97
CA THR A 117 10.66 8.19 24.21
C THR A 117 9.33 8.80 24.63
N GLU A 118 9.13 9.02 25.93
CA GLU A 118 7.92 9.60 26.50
C GLU A 118 7.71 11.05 26.04
N GLU A 119 8.77 11.87 26.02
CA GLU A 119 8.73 13.24 25.50
C GLU A 119 8.43 13.26 23.99
N ALA A 120 9.03 12.36 23.21
CA ALA A 120 8.75 12.23 21.80
C ALA A 120 7.30 11.80 21.54
N CYS A 121 6.78 10.82 22.29
CA CYS A 121 5.38 10.40 22.24
C CYS A 121 4.41 11.55 22.57
N GLY A 122 4.72 12.33 23.61
CA GLY A 122 3.95 13.53 23.96
C GLY A 122 3.93 14.56 22.83
N THR A 123 5.09 14.81 22.23
CA THR A 123 5.25 15.73 21.10
C THR A 123 4.44 15.27 19.88
N ILE A 124 4.47 13.98 19.56
CA ILE A 124 3.69 13.39 18.45
C ILE A 124 2.19 13.56 18.71
N ALA A 125 1.73 13.26 19.92
CA ALA A 125 0.33 13.41 20.30
C ALA A 125 -0.14 14.87 20.21
N ASP A 126 0.71 15.83 20.59
CA ASP A 126 0.42 17.25 20.47
C ASP A 126 0.34 17.71 19.01
N CYS A 127 1.22 17.22 18.14
CA CYS A 127 1.13 17.47 16.70
C CYS A 127 -0.19 16.93 16.12
N ILE A 128 -0.59 15.71 16.48
CA ILE A 128 -1.87 15.11 16.07
C ILE A 128 -3.05 15.96 16.57
N ASN A 129 -3.01 16.37 17.84
CA ASN A 129 -4.05 17.23 18.43
C ASN A 129 -4.16 18.58 17.73
N GLN A 130 -3.04 19.17 17.30
CA GLN A 130 -3.03 20.39 16.51
C GLN A 130 -3.62 20.15 15.12
N ALA A 131 -3.26 19.05 14.46
CA ALA A 131 -3.78 18.70 13.14
C ALA A 131 -5.29 18.48 13.14
N HIS A 132 -5.83 17.77 14.13
CA HIS A 132 -7.28 17.61 14.30
C HIS A 132 -8.04 18.94 14.40
N LYS A 133 -7.42 19.97 15.00
CA LYS A 133 -8.02 21.31 15.12
C LYS A 133 -7.93 22.13 13.84
N GLN A 134 -6.81 22.01 13.12
CA GLN A 134 -6.53 22.84 11.94
C GLN A 134 -7.22 22.31 10.68
N VAL A 135 -7.24 20.99 10.48
CA VAL A 135 -7.72 20.38 9.24
C VAL A 135 -9.21 20.08 9.33
N LYS A 136 -10.02 20.83 8.56
CA LYS A 136 -11.45 20.54 8.43
C LYS A 136 -11.65 19.24 7.67
N GLY A 137 -12.46 18.34 8.21
CA GLY A 137 -12.64 17.00 7.63
C GLY A 137 -11.40 16.12 7.74
N CYS A 138 -10.57 16.34 8.77
CA CYS A 138 -9.37 15.55 9.02
C CYS A 138 -9.67 14.04 8.94
N PRO A 139 -8.88 13.25 8.17
CA PRO A 139 -9.01 11.80 8.16
C PRO A 139 -8.66 11.22 9.54
N THR A 140 -9.04 9.97 9.78
CA THR A 140 -8.49 9.21 10.91
C THR A 140 -7.01 8.96 10.66
N ILE A 141 -6.17 9.45 11.55
CA ILE A 141 -4.71 9.35 11.50
C ILE A 141 -4.30 7.99 12.06
N LEU A 142 -3.58 7.20 11.26
CA LEU A 142 -3.07 5.89 11.65
C LEU A 142 -1.59 5.95 11.98
N LEU A 143 -1.27 5.59 13.22
CA LEU A 143 0.09 5.37 13.67
C LEU A 143 0.52 3.98 13.18
N GLU A 144 1.56 3.91 12.36
CA GLU A 144 2.17 2.63 12.00
C GLU A 144 3.20 2.22 13.05
N ASN A 145 3.23 0.95 13.47
CA ASN A 145 4.36 0.44 14.24
C ASN A 145 5.61 0.39 13.37
N MET A 146 6.78 0.48 13.98
CA MET A 146 8.06 0.67 13.31
C MET A 146 9.01 -0.50 13.61
N ALA A 147 10.08 -0.67 12.81
CA ALA A 147 11.09 -1.73 13.01
C ALA A 147 11.94 -1.62 14.29
N GLY A 148 11.73 -0.60 15.13
CA GLY A 148 12.27 -0.52 16.49
C GLY A 148 13.78 -0.29 16.64
N ALA A 149 14.49 0.15 15.60
CA ALA A 149 15.93 0.40 15.66
C ALA A 149 16.29 1.81 16.21
N GLY A 150 17.29 1.87 17.08
CA GLY A 150 17.87 3.13 17.56
C GLY A 150 16.87 4.01 18.31
N ASN A 151 16.62 5.20 17.77
CA ASN A 151 15.80 6.24 18.40
C ASN A 151 14.39 6.34 17.79
N ILE A 152 13.93 5.31 17.09
CA ILE A 152 12.64 5.30 16.40
C ILE A 152 11.49 5.08 17.41
N ILE A 153 10.43 5.87 17.27
CA ILE A 153 9.23 5.77 18.11
C ILE A 153 8.21 4.86 17.44
N GLY A 154 7.54 4.01 18.22
CA GLY A 154 6.55 3.06 17.70
C GLY A 154 7.14 1.69 17.38
N GLY A 155 8.38 1.43 17.78
CA GLY A 155 8.94 0.08 17.76
C GLY A 155 8.21 -0.85 18.71
N ARG A 156 7.86 -0.35 19.90
CA ARG A 156 7.06 -1.07 20.89
C ARG A 156 5.60 -0.66 20.78
N PHE A 157 4.67 -1.59 20.98
CA PHE A 157 3.24 -1.25 20.99
C PHE A 157 2.87 -0.26 22.11
N SER A 158 3.57 -0.30 23.24
CA SER A 158 3.39 0.65 24.34
C SER A 158 3.68 2.11 23.95
N ASP A 159 4.60 2.36 23.01
CA ASP A 159 4.86 3.71 22.50
C ASP A 159 3.62 4.25 21.77
N LEU A 160 3.00 3.43 20.91
CA LEU A 160 1.78 3.79 20.19
C LEU A 160 0.60 3.96 21.14
N GLY A 161 0.46 3.07 22.13
CA GLY A 161 -0.53 3.17 23.19
C GLY A 161 -0.41 4.47 23.98
N LEU A 162 0.81 4.91 24.30
CA LEU A 162 1.07 6.18 24.96
C LEU A 162 0.65 7.38 24.10
N ILE A 163 1.01 7.39 22.81
CA ILE A 163 0.57 8.45 21.89
C ILE A 163 -0.96 8.50 21.84
N ILE A 164 -1.62 7.37 21.63
CA ILE A 164 -3.08 7.28 21.57
C ILE A 164 -3.70 7.79 22.87
N LYS A 165 -3.16 7.44 24.04
CA LYS A 165 -3.61 7.92 25.35
C LYS A 165 -3.59 9.45 25.46
N LEU A 166 -2.63 10.12 24.83
CA LEU A 166 -2.46 11.58 24.88
C LEU A 166 -3.24 12.34 23.77
N VAL A 167 -3.64 11.66 22.69
CA VAL A 167 -4.50 12.26 21.64
C VAL A 167 -5.91 12.57 22.19
N LYS A 168 -6.46 13.76 21.96
CA LYS A 168 -7.75 14.19 22.55
C LYS A 168 -8.95 13.56 21.85
N ASP A 169 -8.97 13.61 20.53
CA ASP A 169 -10.04 12.99 19.73
C ASP A 169 -9.68 11.54 19.39
N LYS A 170 -10.14 10.61 20.22
CA LYS A 170 -9.92 9.16 20.04
C LYS A 170 -10.61 8.60 18.81
N SER A 171 -11.64 9.26 18.28
CA SER A 171 -12.38 8.79 17.09
C SER A 171 -11.59 9.00 15.79
N LYS A 172 -10.59 9.89 15.83
CA LYS A 172 -9.75 10.28 14.70
C LYS A 172 -8.31 9.79 14.79
N VAL A 173 -8.03 8.83 15.67
CA VAL A 173 -6.75 8.13 15.72
C VAL A 173 -6.94 6.61 15.66
N GLY A 174 -5.99 5.92 15.05
CA GLY A 174 -5.93 4.47 14.98
C GLY A 174 -4.51 3.97 14.74
N VAL A 175 -4.39 2.67 14.45
CA VAL A 175 -3.11 1.99 14.20
C VAL A 175 -3.17 1.22 12.88
N CYS A 176 -2.07 1.28 12.14
CA CYS A 176 -1.75 0.33 11.08
C CYS A 176 -0.71 -0.64 11.62
N LEU A 177 -1.04 -1.94 11.66
CA LEU A 177 -0.08 -2.96 12.10
C LEU A 177 0.69 -3.49 10.89
N ASP A 178 1.97 -3.15 10.86
CA ASP A 178 2.94 -3.61 9.92
C ASP A 178 3.62 -4.91 10.37
N THR A 179 3.46 -5.96 9.57
CA THR A 179 3.98 -7.29 9.91
C THR A 179 5.50 -7.40 9.84
N CYS A 180 6.15 -6.69 8.92
CA CYS A 180 7.61 -6.74 8.80
C CYS A 180 8.27 -5.88 9.87
N HIS A 181 7.69 -4.73 10.19
CA HIS A 181 8.14 -3.90 11.30
C HIS A 181 8.00 -4.60 12.64
N ALA A 182 6.85 -5.24 12.89
CA ALA A 182 6.65 -6.00 14.11
C ALA A 182 7.76 -7.05 14.25
N PHE A 183 8.01 -7.83 13.18
CA PHE A 183 9.07 -8.82 13.17
C PHE A 183 10.46 -8.23 13.40
N ALA A 184 10.80 -7.15 12.72
CA ALA A 184 12.09 -6.47 12.89
C ALA A 184 12.26 -5.84 14.28
N ALA A 185 11.17 -5.41 14.93
CA ALA A 185 11.16 -4.89 16.28
C ALA A 185 11.23 -5.98 17.38
N GLY A 186 11.22 -7.25 16.99
CA GLY A 186 11.35 -8.40 17.90
C GLY A 186 10.05 -9.15 18.19
N TYR A 187 8.94 -8.79 17.56
CA TYR A 187 7.68 -9.52 17.68
C TYR A 187 7.64 -10.71 16.72
N ASP A 188 7.83 -11.92 17.24
CA ASP A 188 7.79 -13.12 16.41
C ASP A 188 6.36 -13.47 16.00
N LEU A 189 6.14 -13.61 14.69
CA LEU A 189 4.84 -13.95 14.10
C LEU A 189 4.82 -15.34 13.45
N ARG A 190 5.95 -16.08 13.47
CA ARG A 190 6.19 -17.26 12.63
C ARG A 190 5.47 -18.53 13.09
N THR A 191 4.99 -18.55 14.33
CA THR A 191 4.27 -19.70 14.91
C THR A 191 2.98 -19.25 15.56
N GLU A 192 2.04 -20.18 15.78
CA GLU A 192 0.77 -19.86 16.43
C GLU A 192 0.93 -19.27 17.82
N ALA A 193 1.79 -19.88 18.66
CA ALA A 193 2.03 -19.37 20.00
C ALA A 193 2.60 -17.95 20.00
N ALA A 194 3.63 -17.69 19.17
CA ALA A 194 4.27 -16.38 19.10
C ALA A 194 3.35 -15.31 18.50
N PHE A 195 2.54 -15.68 17.52
CA PHE A 195 1.53 -14.81 16.94
C PHE A 195 0.48 -14.41 17.99
N GLU A 196 -0.07 -15.37 18.73
CA GLU A 196 -1.06 -15.07 19.78
C GLU A 196 -0.45 -14.24 20.91
N GLU A 197 0.80 -14.48 21.31
CA GLU A 197 1.52 -13.66 22.28
C GLU A 197 1.67 -12.21 21.79
N THR A 198 2.13 -12.02 20.55
CA THR A 198 2.25 -10.69 19.94
C THR A 198 0.89 -9.98 19.88
N MET A 199 -0.17 -10.68 19.48
CA MET A 199 -1.51 -10.11 19.41
C MET A 199 -2.11 -9.81 20.79
N ALA A 200 -1.78 -10.60 21.82
CA ALA A 200 -2.18 -10.33 23.19
C ALA A 200 -1.49 -9.07 23.74
N GLU A 201 -0.21 -8.86 23.41
CA GLU A 201 0.47 -7.60 23.71
C GLU A 201 -0.15 -6.42 22.97
N PHE A 202 -0.46 -6.57 21.68
CA PHE A 202 -1.15 -5.53 20.92
C PHE A 202 -2.47 -5.12 21.59
N GLU A 203 -3.30 -6.09 22.00
CA GLU A 203 -4.56 -5.80 22.71
C GLU A 203 -4.32 -5.09 24.04
N ARG A 204 -3.32 -5.52 24.80
CA ARG A 204 -3.00 -4.94 26.12
C ARG A 204 -2.53 -3.49 26.03
N GLU A 205 -1.63 -3.19 25.09
CA GLU A 205 -0.97 -1.88 25.00
C GLU A 205 -1.79 -0.86 24.17
N ILE A 206 -2.50 -1.33 23.14
CA ILE A 206 -3.20 -0.48 22.17
C ILE A 206 -4.70 -0.79 22.15
N GLY A 207 -5.07 -2.06 21.97
CA GLY A 207 -6.45 -2.51 21.80
C GLY A 207 -6.88 -2.60 20.32
N PHE A 208 -7.53 -3.70 19.94
CA PHE A 208 -8.01 -3.98 18.58
C PHE A 208 -9.04 -2.96 18.07
N GLY A 209 -9.71 -2.22 18.96
CA GLY A 209 -10.61 -1.13 18.57
C GLY A 209 -9.93 0.00 17.78
N TYR A 210 -8.62 0.19 18.00
CA TYR A 210 -7.81 1.17 17.27
C TYR A 210 -7.18 0.59 16.00
N LEU A 211 -7.12 -0.73 15.83
CA LEU A 211 -6.54 -1.32 14.63
C LEU A 211 -7.44 -1.02 13.42
N LYS A 212 -6.90 -0.33 12.40
CA LYS A 212 -7.66 0.07 11.19
C LYS A 212 -7.08 -0.47 9.90
N ALA A 213 -5.84 -0.95 9.88
CA ALA A 213 -5.19 -1.53 8.71
C ALA A 213 -4.07 -2.50 9.08
N LEU A 214 -3.74 -3.40 8.17
CA LEU A 214 -2.51 -4.19 8.16
C LEU A 214 -1.63 -3.75 6.99
N GLY A 215 -0.34 -3.56 7.27
CA GLY A 215 0.68 -3.08 6.34
C GLY A 215 1.89 -4.01 6.23
N SER A 216 2.69 -3.73 5.20
CA SER A 216 4.06 -4.20 5.09
C SER A 216 4.90 -3.11 4.39
N HIS A 217 5.32 -2.07 5.10
CA HIS A 217 6.23 -0.98 4.77
C HIS A 217 7.61 -1.11 5.40
N LYS A 218 8.64 -0.68 4.64
CA LYS A 218 10.10 -0.80 4.86
C LYS A 218 10.64 -0.83 6.31
N ASP A 219 11.58 -1.75 6.61
CA ASP A 219 13.02 -1.50 6.30
C ASP A 219 13.88 -2.71 5.82
N ARG A 220 13.28 -3.61 5.02
CA ARG A 220 13.88 -4.49 3.96
C ARG A 220 12.90 -5.60 3.57
N HIS A 221 11.88 -5.25 2.79
CA HIS A 221 10.74 -6.15 2.61
C HIS A 221 11.06 -7.26 1.61
N ALA A 222 10.60 -8.46 1.92
CA ALA A 222 10.58 -9.57 0.99
C ALA A 222 9.16 -9.75 0.45
N ASN A 223 9.06 -10.29 -0.76
CA ASN A 223 7.80 -10.78 -1.26
C ASN A 223 7.23 -11.89 -0.35
N ILE A 224 5.92 -12.02 -0.34
CA ILE A 224 5.16 -12.97 0.50
C ILE A 224 5.75 -14.36 0.39
N GLY A 225 6.10 -14.95 1.55
CA GLY A 225 6.68 -16.30 1.62
C GLY A 225 8.15 -16.42 1.23
N LEU A 226 8.80 -15.37 0.73
CA LEU A 226 10.22 -15.38 0.31
C LEU A 226 11.16 -14.73 1.34
N GLY A 227 10.64 -14.24 2.46
CA GLY A 227 11.40 -13.68 3.58
C GLY A 227 11.41 -14.57 4.81
N GLU A 228 11.98 -14.05 5.90
CA GLU A 228 12.15 -14.78 7.18
C GLU A 228 10.83 -15.11 7.89
N LEU A 229 9.77 -14.36 7.61
CA LEU A 229 8.43 -14.64 8.11
C LEU A 229 7.81 -15.91 7.50
N GLY A 230 8.24 -16.32 6.31
CA GLY A 230 7.61 -17.43 5.58
C GLY A 230 6.14 -17.17 5.23
N LEU A 231 5.35 -18.23 5.03
CA LEU A 231 3.93 -18.12 4.65
C LEU A 231 2.96 -18.19 5.82
N TRP A 232 3.39 -18.76 6.95
CA TRP A 232 2.50 -19.05 8.07
C TRP A 232 1.83 -17.80 8.67
N PRO A 233 2.53 -16.67 8.91
CA PRO A 233 1.90 -15.46 9.44
C PRO A 233 0.84 -14.91 8.50
N PHE A 234 1.07 -14.96 7.18
CA PHE A 234 0.13 -14.50 6.18
C PHE A 234 -1.09 -15.42 6.08
N PHE A 235 -0.90 -16.73 6.26
CA PHE A 235 -2.02 -17.67 6.41
C PHE A 235 -2.88 -17.28 7.61
N LYS A 236 -2.26 -17.00 8.77
CA LYS A 236 -2.97 -16.58 9.97
C LYS A 236 -3.71 -15.26 9.73
N VAL A 237 -3.05 -14.23 9.19
CA VAL A 237 -3.69 -12.94 8.85
C VAL A 237 -4.92 -13.11 7.95
N MET A 238 -4.86 -13.98 6.94
CA MET A 238 -5.97 -14.20 6.01
C MET A 238 -7.16 -14.99 6.60
N ASN A 239 -6.96 -15.64 7.76
CA ASN A 239 -7.96 -16.52 8.37
C ASN A 239 -8.35 -16.12 9.80
N ASP A 240 -7.71 -15.12 10.37
CA ASP A 240 -8.02 -14.62 11.70
C ASP A 240 -9.23 -13.67 11.68
N LYS A 241 -10.17 -13.90 12.59
CA LYS A 241 -11.39 -13.10 12.68
C LYS A 241 -11.09 -11.66 13.12
N ARG A 242 -9.99 -11.41 13.84
CA ARG A 242 -9.56 -10.07 14.26
C ARG A 242 -9.29 -9.15 13.07
N PHE A 243 -8.88 -9.71 11.93
CA PHE A 243 -8.60 -8.96 10.70
C PHE A 243 -9.70 -9.10 9.64
N SER A 244 -10.85 -9.66 10.01
CA SER A 244 -11.97 -9.77 9.07
C SER A 244 -12.45 -8.40 8.65
N LEU A 245 -12.66 -8.22 7.34
CA LEU A 245 -13.04 -6.94 6.72
C LEU A 245 -12.01 -5.82 6.92
N MET A 246 -10.82 -6.16 7.44
CA MET A 246 -9.76 -5.20 7.59
C MET A 246 -9.01 -4.96 6.28
N PRO A 247 -8.54 -3.73 6.07
CA PRO A 247 -7.60 -3.43 5.00
C PRO A 247 -6.30 -4.19 5.15
N ILE A 248 -5.86 -4.81 4.08
CA ILE A 248 -4.53 -5.42 3.98
C ILE A 248 -3.86 -4.82 2.75
N VAL A 249 -2.74 -4.14 2.97
CA VAL A 249 -1.98 -3.45 1.93
C VAL A 249 -0.59 -4.07 1.81
N LEU A 250 -0.28 -4.60 0.62
CA LEU A 250 1.06 -5.05 0.26
C LEU A 250 1.96 -3.88 -0.13
N GLU A 251 3.18 -3.86 0.43
CA GLU A 251 4.24 -2.94 0.02
C GLU A 251 5.58 -3.67 -0.14
N THR A 252 5.45 -4.94 -0.50
CA THR A 252 6.50 -5.83 -1.01
C THR A 252 7.14 -5.27 -2.30
N PRO A 253 8.35 -5.76 -2.70
CA PRO A 253 9.07 -5.32 -3.91
C PRO A 253 8.41 -5.70 -5.27
N GLY A 254 7.16 -5.31 -5.51
CA GLY A 254 6.43 -5.54 -6.77
C GLY A 254 5.84 -6.95 -6.91
N TYR A 255 5.41 -7.30 -8.13
CA TYR A 255 4.72 -8.57 -8.47
C TYR A 255 3.37 -8.79 -7.76
N TRP A 256 2.68 -7.71 -7.40
CA TRP A 256 1.41 -7.77 -6.68
C TRP A 256 0.29 -8.49 -7.43
N ASN A 257 0.36 -8.54 -8.77
CA ASN A 257 -0.54 -9.34 -9.60
C ASN A 257 -0.38 -10.87 -9.43
N ARG A 258 0.60 -11.31 -8.62
CA ARG A 258 0.77 -12.69 -8.15
C ARG A 258 0.55 -12.80 -6.64
N GLU A 259 1.06 -11.84 -5.87
CA GLU A 259 0.95 -11.88 -4.41
C GLU A 259 -0.47 -11.67 -3.89
N VAL A 260 -1.26 -10.78 -4.50
CA VAL A 260 -2.67 -10.59 -4.11
C VAL A 260 -3.44 -11.90 -4.29
N PRO A 261 -3.43 -12.57 -5.46
CA PRO A 261 -4.00 -13.92 -5.58
C PRO A 261 -3.43 -14.96 -4.62
N ALA A 262 -2.12 -14.92 -4.34
CA ALA A 262 -1.46 -15.88 -3.45
C ALA A 262 -2.00 -15.79 -2.01
N LEU A 263 -2.26 -14.57 -1.53
CA LEU A 263 -2.90 -14.34 -0.23
C LEU A 263 -4.35 -14.83 -0.21
N TYR A 264 -5.16 -14.52 -1.24
CA TYR A 264 -6.52 -15.05 -1.32
C TYR A 264 -6.57 -16.58 -1.40
N ALA A 265 -5.57 -17.22 -2.01
CA ALA A 265 -5.48 -18.68 -2.07
C ALA A 265 -5.28 -19.35 -0.69
N LEU A 266 -4.79 -18.61 0.32
CA LEU A 266 -4.67 -19.07 1.71
C LEU A 266 -6.00 -19.01 2.48
N GLN A 267 -6.98 -18.23 2.01
CA GLN A 267 -8.23 -18.03 2.73
C GLN A 267 -9.06 -19.33 2.76
N GLY A 268 -9.57 -19.67 3.95
CA GLY A 268 -10.36 -20.88 4.19
C GLY A 268 -9.57 -22.19 4.14
N ARG A 269 -8.24 -22.14 4.05
CA ARG A 269 -7.38 -23.33 4.03
C ARG A 269 -7.13 -23.85 5.44
N ARG A 270 -6.69 -25.11 5.52
CA ARG A 270 -6.23 -25.69 6.79
C ARG A 270 -4.86 -25.11 7.14
N ASN A 271 -4.53 -25.10 8.43
CA ASN A 271 -3.19 -24.82 8.93
C ASN A 271 -2.27 -26.03 8.65
N ASP A 272 -2.11 -26.34 7.36
CA ASP A 272 -1.34 -27.44 6.82
C ASP A 272 -0.68 -26.95 5.54
N PRO A 273 0.67 -26.86 5.49
CA PRO A 273 1.35 -26.39 4.31
C PRO A 273 1.12 -27.23 3.04
N ALA A 274 0.64 -28.49 3.17
CA ALA A 274 0.21 -29.31 2.04
C ALA A 274 -1.09 -28.81 1.38
N ASP A 275 -1.87 -27.99 2.08
CA ASP A 275 -3.11 -27.37 1.61
C ASP A 275 -2.87 -26.04 0.87
N TRP A 276 -1.63 -25.53 0.86
CA TRP A 276 -1.27 -24.21 0.32
C TRP A 276 -0.60 -24.29 -1.07
N GLN A 277 -0.95 -25.31 -1.85
CA GLN A 277 -0.28 -25.60 -3.14
C GLN A 277 -0.35 -24.43 -4.12
N GLU A 278 -1.52 -23.80 -4.25
CA GLU A 278 -1.70 -22.67 -5.17
C GLU A 278 -0.90 -21.43 -4.71
N THR A 279 -0.92 -21.12 -3.42
CA THR A 279 -0.09 -20.05 -2.85
C THR A 279 1.38 -20.31 -3.12
N ARG A 280 1.88 -21.52 -2.85
CA ARG A 280 3.27 -21.91 -3.11
C ARG A 280 3.64 -21.78 -4.58
N ARG A 281 2.76 -22.19 -5.49
CA ARG A 281 2.94 -22.06 -6.94
C ARG A 281 3.09 -20.59 -7.37
N LEU A 282 2.26 -19.70 -6.83
CA LEU A 282 2.34 -18.26 -7.14
C LEU A 282 3.59 -17.60 -6.54
N VAL A 283 3.97 -17.98 -5.32
CA VAL A 283 5.20 -17.51 -4.67
C VAL A 283 6.44 -17.97 -5.43
N GLU A 284 6.43 -19.20 -5.94
CA GLU A 284 7.45 -19.75 -6.84
C GLU A 284 7.57 -18.93 -8.12
N GLU A 285 6.45 -18.59 -8.77
CA GLU A 285 6.47 -17.70 -9.94
C GLU A 285 7.12 -16.35 -9.63
N VAL A 286 6.80 -15.74 -8.49
CA VAL A 286 7.42 -14.48 -8.06
C VAL A 286 8.93 -14.65 -7.90
N ARG A 287 9.39 -15.74 -7.28
CA ARG A 287 10.82 -16.01 -7.13
C ARG A 287 11.53 -16.11 -8.48
N VAL A 288 10.99 -16.90 -9.40
CA VAL A 288 11.56 -17.08 -10.75
C VAL A 288 11.61 -15.75 -11.50
N LEU A 289 10.54 -14.96 -11.46
CA LEU A 289 10.50 -13.64 -12.12
C LEU A 289 11.53 -12.67 -11.53
N ARG A 290 11.74 -12.70 -10.21
CA ARG A 290 12.77 -11.89 -9.55
C ARG A 290 14.17 -12.27 -10.00
N GLU A 291 14.50 -13.55 -9.98
CA GLU A 291 15.81 -14.04 -10.42
C GLU A 291 16.09 -13.66 -11.89
N GLN A 292 15.07 -13.71 -12.75
CA GLN A 292 15.16 -13.26 -14.15
C GLN A 292 15.39 -11.75 -14.25
N ALA A 293 14.66 -10.95 -13.47
CA ALA A 293 14.81 -9.49 -13.45
C ALA A 293 16.18 -9.05 -12.93
N GLU A 294 16.70 -9.71 -11.90
CA GLU A 294 18.04 -9.46 -11.35
C GLU A 294 19.12 -9.78 -12.39
N LYS A 295 19.07 -10.96 -13.03
CA LYS A 295 19.99 -11.32 -14.13
C LYS A 295 19.92 -10.33 -15.29
N ALA A 296 18.72 -9.87 -15.67
CA ALA A 296 18.56 -8.89 -16.72
C ALA A 296 19.19 -7.53 -16.35
N ARG A 297 18.98 -7.06 -15.11
CA ARG A 297 19.61 -5.83 -14.58
C ARG A 297 21.13 -5.94 -14.55
N GLU A 298 21.68 -7.08 -14.15
CA GLU A 298 23.12 -7.33 -14.16
C GLU A 298 23.68 -7.30 -15.59
N ALA A 299 23.02 -7.96 -16.54
CA ALA A 299 23.40 -7.95 -17.94
C ALA A 299 23.38 -6.51 -18.53
N GLU A 300 22.36 -5.71 -18.18
CA GLU A 300 22.28 -4.31 -18.59
C GLU A 300 23.39 -3.46 -17.97
N LYS A 301 23.68 -3.65 -16.67
CA LYS A 301 24.81 -2.98 -15.99
C LYS A 301 26.15 -3.34 -16.63
N GLN A 302 26.36 -4.60 -17.01
CA GLN A 302 27.58 -5.05 -17.70
C GLN A 302 27.69 -4.43 -19.10
N LYS A 303 26.58 -4.41 -19.86
CA LYS A 303 26.53 -3.76 -21.18
C LYS A 303 26.82 -2.27 -21.09
N ALA A 304 26.20 -1.55 -20.13
CA ALA A 304 26.45 -0.13 -19.91
C ALA A 304 27.90 0.16 -19.50
N LYS A 305 28.54 -0.72 -18.71
CA LYS A 305 29.97 -0.63 -18.37
C LYS A 305 30.85 -0.86 -19.61
N ALA A 306 30.54 -1.84 -20.45
CA ALA A 306 31.26 -2.11 -21.68
C ALA A 306 31.17 -0.93 -22.69
N GLU A 307 29.98 -0.37 -22.87
CA GLU A 307 29.76 0.80 -23.75
C GLU A 307 30.49 2.05 -23.25
N LYS A 308 30.56 2.27 -21.92
CA LYS A 308 31.36 3.35 -21.32
C LYS A 308 32.86 3.13 -21.51
N ALA A 309 33.34 1.89 -21.40
CA ALA A 309 34.74 1.56 -21.64
C ALA A 309 35.15 1.77 -23.11
N GLU A 310 34.27 1.44 -24.06
CA GLU A 310 34.52 1.63 -25.49
C GLU A 310 34.51 3.12 -25.89
N LYS A 311 33.63 3.94 -25.28
CA LYS A 311 33.61 5.40 -25.47
C LYS A 311 34.82 6.09 -24.82
N GLY A 312 35.25 5.65 -23.63
CA GLY A 312 36.46 6.16 -22.97
C GLY A 312 37.76 5.77 -23.69
N GLY A 313 37.77 4.63 -24.39
CA GLY A 313 38.87 4.22 -25.26
C GLY A 313 39.03 5.11 -26.51
N LYS A 314 37.92 5.61 -27.07
CA LYS A 314 37.94 6.53 -28.23
C LYS A 314 38.42 7.95 -27.89
N GLU A 315 38.23 8.44 -26.65
CA GLU A 315 38.81 9.72 -26.22
C GLU A 315 40.31 9.62 -25.91
N LYS A 316 40.78 8.51 -25.34
CA LYS A 316 42.22 8.28 -25.13
C LYS A 316 43.00 8.05 -26.43
N GLY A 317 42.34 7.57 -27.49
CA GLY A 317 42.93 7.46 -28.84
C GLY A 317 43.17 8.81 -29.55
N LYS A 318 42.52 9.90 -29.12
CA LYS A 318 42.73 11.25 -29.69
C LYS A 318 43.71 12.13 -28.91
N GLN A 319 44.09 11.76 -27.67
CA GLN A 319 45.06 12.51 -26.85
C GLN A 319 46.48 11.90 -26.80
N ALA A 320 46.77 10.86 -27.60
CA ALA A 320 48.11 10.28 -27.72
C ALA A 320 49.02 10.99 -28.76
N LYS A 321 48.60 12.12 -29.33
CA LYS A 321 49.47 13.05 -30.08
C LYS A 321 49.46 14.41 -29.40
N GLY A 322 50.45 14.63 -28.54
CA GLY A 322 50.77 15.94 -27.98
C GLY A 322 50.73 15.98 -26.46
N LYS A 323 51.82 15.56 -25.81
CA LYS A 323 52.14 16.00 -24.45
C LYS A 323 53.60 16.40 -24.34
N GLY A 324 53.84 17.69 -24.57
CA GLY A 324 54.96 18.42 -23.97
C GLY A 324 54.62 18.79 -22.53
N LYS A 325 55.64 18.70 -21.67
CA LYS A 325 55.71 19.03 -20.23
C LYS A 325 54.93 20.28 -19.82
N VAL A 326 54.21 20.23 -18.69
CA VAL A 326 54.19 21.28 -17.63
C VAL A 326 53.89 20.64 -16.25
N LYS A 327 54.59 21.13 -15.21
CA LYS A 327 54.50 20.83 -13.77
C LYS A 327 53.30 21.52 -13.07
N LYS A 328 52.78 20.94 -11.98
CA LYS A 328 52.22 21.61 -10.78
C LYS A 328 52.04 20.55 -9.68
N ALA A 329 52.63 20.70 -8.49
CA ALA A 329 52.24 21.51 -7.32
C ALA A 329 51.10 20.87 -6.52
N GLU A 330 51.36 20.74 -5.21
CA GLU A 330 50.59 20.10 -4.13
C GLU A 330 49.23 20.78 -3.85
N SER A 331 48.29 20.00 -3.30
CA SER A 331 47.47 20.42 -2.15
C SER A 331 46.72 19.24 -1.52
N ASP A 332 46.80 19.18 -0.20
CA ASP A 332 46.06 18.33 0.73
C ASP A 332 44.52 18.46 0.63
N GLY A 333 43.80 17.47 1.14
CA GLY A 333 42.35 17.59 1.37
C GLY A 333 41.58 16.29 1.54
N ASP A 334 41.67 15.73 2.74
CA ASP A 334 40.61 15.11 3.55
C ASP A 334 39.64 14.07 2.95
N SER A 335 39.71 12.88 3.53
CA SER A 335 38.89 11.70 3.28
C SER A 335 37.73 11.62 4.28
N GLY A 336 36.52 11.95 3.84
CA GLY A 336 35.27 11.60 4.52
C GLY A 336 34.43 10.67 3.64
N SER A 337 34.59 9.36 3.83
CA SER A 337 33.80 8.33 3.16
C SER A 337 32.46 8.16 3.86
N ASP A 338 31.36 8.56 3.20
CA ASP A 338 30.00 8.21 3.62
C ASP A 338 29.34 7.41 2.50
N SER A 339 29.40 6.08 2.63
CA SER A 339 28.83 5.14 1.67
C SER A 339 27.37 4.85 2.02
N SER A 340 26.45 5.72 1.58
CA SER A 340 25.03 5.38 1.51
C SER A 340 24.69 4.91 0.09
N SER A 341 24.74 3.60 -0.12
CA SER A 341 24.28 2.97 -1.35
C SER A 341 22.76 3.12 -1.47
N SER A 342 22.35 4.03 -2.35
CA SER A 342 20.97 4.24 -2.79
C SER A 342 20.62 3.14 -3.79
N ASP A 343 19.88 2.12 -3.34
CA ASP A 343 19.28 1.14 -4.24
C ASP A 343 17.88 1.62 -4.65
N ASP A 344 17.81 2.13 -5.87
CA ASP A 344 16.62 2.65 -6.52
C ASP A 344 15.63 1.52 -6.82
N GLY A 345 14.56 1.46 -6.01
CA GLY A 345 13.35 0.74 -6.37
C GLY A 345 12.62 1.46 -7.50
N GLU A 346 13.14 1.32 -8.73
CA GLU A 346 12.44 1.77 -9.94
C GLU A 346 11.06 1.12 -10.03
N GLU A 347 10.10 2.01 -10.26
CA GLU A 347 8.69 1.76 -10.49
C GLU A 347 8.47 0.71 -11.59
N TYR A 348 7.77 -0.38 -11.25
CA TYR A 348 7.42 -1.45 -12.18
C TYR A 348 6.46 -0.91 -13.26
N ARG A 349 7.01 -0.40 -14.36
CA ARG A 349 6.24 0.07 -15.51
C ARG A 349 5.76 -1.14 -16.31
N VAL A 350 4.50 -1.50 -16.15
CA VAL A 350 3.82 -2.42 -17.08
C VAL A 350 3.75 -1.72 -18.43
N LYS A 351 4.72 -2.01 -19.32
CA LYS A 351 4.64 -1.59 -20.71
C LYS A 351 3.53 -2.39 -21.38
N THR A 352 2.39 -1.74 -21.57
CA THR A 352 1.30 -2.22 -22.43
C THR A 352 1.87 -2.53 -23.82
N ILE A 353 1.95 -3.82 -24.17
CA ILE A 353 2.29 -4.24 -25.54
C ILE A 353 1.17 -3.73 -26.45
N SER A 354 1.52 -2.75 -27.28
CA SER A 354 0.66 -2.17 -28.30
C SER A 354 0.04 -3.27 -29.18
N LYS A 355 -1.28 -3.19 -29.37
CA LYS A 355 -2.15 -4.03 -30.23
C LYS A 355 -1.77 -3.98 -31.72
N LYS A 356 -0.59 -4.48 -32.10
CA LYS A 356 -0.20 -4.64 -33.52
C LYS A 356 0.34 -6.02 -33.92
N ALA A 357 0.27 -7.01 -33.02
CA ALA A 357 0.73 -8.38 -33.31
C ALA A 357 -0.37 -9.45 -33.26
N ALA A 358 -1.65 -9.06 -33.40
CA ALA A 358 -2.80 -9.99 -33.48
C ALA A 358 -3.58 -9.80 -34.79
N ALA A 359 -2.87 -9.74 -35.91
CA ALA A 359 -3.47 -9.71 -37.25
C ALA A 359 -2.56 -10.45 -38.24
N LYS A 360 -2.28 -11.73 -37.99
CA LYS A 360 -1.68 -12.66 -38.96
C LYS A 360 -1.82 -14.09 -38.44
N GLN A 361 -3.05 -14.62 -38.43
CA GLN A 361 -3.35 -16.06 -38.47
C GLN A 361 -4.87 -16.24 -38.56
N SER A 362 -5.37 -16.36 -39.80
CA SER A 362 -6.57 -17.09 -40.22
C SER A 362 -7.03 -16.55 -41.57
N ALA A 363 -6.40 -17.04 -42.64
CA ALA A 363 -7.00 -16.97 -43.98
C ALA A 363 -7.67 -18.33 -44.25
N PRO A 364 -9.01 -18.41 -44.39
CA PRO A 364 -9.63 -19.58 -44.99
C PRO A 364 -9.77 -19.36 -46.51
N ALA A 365 -9.43 -20.40 -47.25
CA ALA A 365 -9.47 -20.47 -48.70
C ALA A 365 -10.89 -20.24 -49.26
N LYS A 366 -10.98 -19.42 -50.32
CA LYS A 366 -12.17 -19.30 -51.17
C LYS A 366 -12.35 -20.57 -52.00
N LYS A 367 -13.53 -21.21 -51.93
CA LYS A 367 -14.10 -21.98 -53.05
C LYS A 367 -15.60 -21.72 -53.20
N ALA A 368 -15.90 -21.25 -54.41
CA ALA A 368 -17.11 -21.31 -55.24
C ALA A 368 -18.51 -21.54 -54.63
N SER A 369 -19.39 -20.66 -55.09
CA SER A 369 -20.84 -20.56 -54.97
C SER A 369 -21.65 -21.76 -55.50
N ALA A 370 -22.78 -22.03 -54.85
CA ALA A 370 -23.99 -22.52 -55.52
C ALA A 370 -25.24 -21.93 -54.85
N LYS A 371 -26.13 -21.41 -55.70
CA LYS A 371 -27.42 -20.76 -55.41
C LYS A 371 -28.40 -21.67 -54.66
N LYS A 372 -29.18 -21.12 -53.72
CA LYS A 372 -30.66 -21.30 -53.65
C LYS A 372 -31.34 -20.28 -52.72
N THR A 373 -32.56 -19.96 -53.12
CA THR A 373 -33.53 -18.87 -52.82
C THR A 373 -34.01 -18.72 -51.36
N PRO A 374 -34.62 -17.57 -50.99
CA PRO A 374 -35.05 -17.26 -49.62
C PRO A 374 -36.51 -17.65 -49.35
N ALA A 375 -36.82 -18.08 -48.12
CA ALA A 375 -38.20 -18.27 -47.68
C ALA A 375 -38.42 -17.75 -46.24
N LYS A 376 -39.18 -16.65 -46.20
CA LYS A 376 -40.21 -16.21 -45.26
C LYS A 376 -40.04 -16.40 -43.74
N ALA A 377 -40.12 -15.25 -43.08
CA ALA A 377 -40.54 -15.05 -41.70
C ALA A 377 -41.95 -15.60 -41.42
N ALA A 378 -42.13 -16.13 -40.21
CA ALA A 378 -43.44 -16.33 -39.60
C ALA A 378 -43.34 -16.21 -38.08
N ALA A 379 -44.39 -15.62 -37.53
CA ALA A 379 -44.50 -15.07 -36.18
C ALA A 379 -44.82 -16.10 -35.09
N LYS A 380 -44.67 -15.66 -33.85
CA LYS A 380 -45.13 -16.29 -32.60
C LYS A 380 -46.58 -16.79 -32.66
N PRO A 381 -46.93 -17.72 -31.76
CA PRO A 381 -47.97 -17.37 -30.80
C PRO A 381 -47.66 -17.77 -29.35
N ALA A 382 -47.97 -16.89 -28.40
CA ALA A 382 -48.44 -17.27 -27.06
C ALA A 382 -49.92 -17.67 -27.21
N PRO A 383 -50.50 -18.57 -26.39
CA PRO A 383 -51.05 -18.12 -25.10
C PRO A 383 -51.25 -19.22 -24.01
N LYS A 384 -51.32 -18.81 -22.72
CA LYS A 384 -52.54 -18.85 -21.87
C LYS A 384 -52.22 -18.92 -20.37
N ARG A 385 -52.82 -17.95 -19.68
CA ARG A 385 -53.05 -17.88 -18.23
C ARG A 385 -53.89 -19.06 -17.74
N LYS A 386 -53.63 -19.51 -16.51
CA LYS A 386 -54.66 -20.06 -15.61
C LYS A 386 -54.61 -19.32 -14.28
N SER A 387 -55.78 -18.82 -13.92
CA SER A 387 -56.20 -18.22 -12.67
C SER A 387 -56.54 -19.28 -11.63
N THR A 388 -56.21 -19.04 -10.37
CA THR A 388 -57.03 -19.46 -9.22
C THR A 388 -56.92 -18.41 -8.13
N ALA A 389 -58.08 -18.01 -7.61
CA ALA A 389 -58.29 -17.01 -6.57
C ALA A 389 -58.82 -17.68 -5.29
N ALA A 390 -58.93 -16.85 -4.24
CA ALA A 390 -59.56 -17.05 -2.92
C ALA A 390 -58.73 -17.86 -1.92
N SER A 391 -58.62 -17.53 -0.63
CA SER A 391 -59.31 -16.59 0.29
C SER A 391 -58.38 -16.43 1.51
N GLY A 392 -58.15 -15.26 2.12
CA GLY A 392 -59.11 -14.55 2.99
C GLY A 392 -58.80 -14.85 4.47
N SER A 393 -58.25 -13.89 5.22
CA SER A 393 -58.45 -13.74 6.67
C SER A 393 -57.71 -12.49 7.20
N SER A 394 -58.51 -11.54 7.69
CA SER A 394 -58.13 -10.32 8.39
C SER A 394 -57.89 -10.59 9.88
N SER A 395 -56.95 -9.89 10.51
CA SER A 395 -57.11 -9.45 11.91
C SER A 395 -56.21 -8.26 12.24
N LYS A 396 -56.88 -7.13 12.52
CA LYS A 396 -56.37 -5.90 13.16
C LYS A 396 -56.34 -6.09 14.68
N ARG A 397 -55.29 -5.60 15.36
CA ARG A 397 -55.25 -4.94 16.69
C ARG A 397 -53.78 -4.94 17.17
N LYS A 398 -53.23 -3.96 17.90
CA LYS A 398 -53.60 -2.60 18.33
C LYS A 398 -52.29 -2.00 18.89
N LYS A 399 -52.01 -0.72 18.62
CA LYS A 399 -50.97 0.08 19.29
C LYS A 399 -51.21 0.16 20.80
N ARG A 400 -50.14 0.17 21.61
CA ARG A 400 -50.01 0.90 22.89
C ARG A 400 -48.53 1.00 23.29
N GLU A 401 -48.03 2.23 23.39
CA GLU A 401 -46.93 2.66 24.28
C GLU A 401 -47.53 3.69 25.26
N PRO A 402 -46.76 4.29 26.20
CA PRO A 402 -46.37 3.72 27.48
C PRO A 402 -46.93 4.57 28.65
N ALA A 403 -46.78 4.09 29.89
CA ALA A 403 -47.06 4.87 31.10
C ALA A 403 -45.80 4.94 31.97
N HIS A 404 -45.48 6.16 32.40
CA HIS A 404 -44.54 6.52 33.46
C HIS A 404 -44.96 5.95 34.82
N SER A 405 -43.98 5.61 35.67
CA SER A 405 -43.91 6.07 37.06
C SER A 405 -42.54 5.77 37.68
N ASP A 406 -42.12 6.71 38.51
CA ASP A 406 -40.86 6.85 39.25
C ASP A 406 -40.65 5.86 40.42
N ASP A 407 -39.45 5.99 41.02
CA ASP A 407 -39.00 5.62 42.38
C ASP A 407 -38.80 4.13 42.77
N ASP A 408 -37.54 3.67 42.77
CA ASP A 408 -36.68 3.43 43.97
C ASP A 408 -35.28 2.94 43.58
#